data_AF-A0A7V3F7A4-F1
#
_entry.id   AF-A0A7V3F7A4-F1
#
_cell.length_a   1.000
_cell.length_b   1.000
_cell.length_c   1.000
_cell.angle_alpha   90.00
_cell.angle_beta   90.00
_cell.angle_gamma   90.00
#
_symmetry.space_group_name_H-M   'P 1'
#
loop_
_entity.id
_entity.type
_entity.pdbx_description
1 polymer ?
#
loop_
_entity_poly.entity_id
_entity_poly.type
_entity_poly.pdbx_seq_one_letter_code
_entity_poly.pdbx_strand_id
1 'polypeptide(L)'
;MSDWWGVARMADETHRRDSAATAIRERKRQIRRAMLSQRQALPEVERLARSRCIWQRLIALRCYQAARVILGYMAMDKEVLTDGLLRQAIAAGKLIVLPAVEVGERRLALYAIRDLERDVAPGFRHILEPQRHRTRPVGIEEVDLALVPGVAFDAQGGRLGFGAGFYDRLLSRFPEGIPKIGIAFDFQVLPRLPRQSHDIALDAIVTESRVISCIPLSAHDEAATVAGTTSTHRGEGEV
;
A
#
# COMPACT_ATOMS: atom_id res chain seq x y z
N MET A 1 -47.14 -5.97 22.21
CA MET A 1 -46.15 -5.11 22.90
C MET A 1 -44.80 -5.39 22.29
N SER A 2 -44.61 -4.85 21.08
CA SER A 2 -43.59 -5.28 20.12
C SER A 2 -42.28 -4.51 20.34
N ASP A 3 -41.20 -5.23 20.61
CA ASP A 3 -39.78 -4.93 20.34
C ASP A 3 -39.20 -3.53 20.57
N TRP A 4 -39.67 -2.78 21.57
CA TRP A 4 -39.02 -1.52 22.00
C TRP A 4 -37.56 -1.71 22.46
N TRP A 5 -37.22 -2.85 23.07
CA TRP A 5 -35.85 -3.18 23.47
C TRP A 5 -34.93 -3.50 22.28
N GLY A 6 -35.49 -4.01 21.18
CA GLY A 6 -34.76 -4.26 19.93
C GLY A 6 -34.38 -2.95 19.24
N VAL A 7 -35.31 -2.01 19.16
CA VAL A 7 -35.08 -0.69 18.53
C VAL A 7 -34.07 0.15 19.33
N ALA A 8 -34.12 0.11 20.67
CA ALA A 8 -33.15 0.81 21.51
C ALA A 8 -31.72 0.25 21.41
N ARG A 9 -31.56 -1.09 21.34
CA ARG A 9 -30.25 -1.71 21.09
C ARG A 9 -29.72 -1.39 19.70
N MET A 10 -30.58 -1.43 18.68
CA MET A 10 -30.19 -1.09 17.31
C MET A 10 -29.76 0.38 17.18
N ALA A 11 -30.43 1.32 17.86
CA ALA A 11 -30.06 2.73 17.86
C ALA A 11 -28.71 2.98 18.57
N ASP A 12 -28.46 2.33 19.71
CA ASP A 12 -27.19 2.40 20.45
C ASP A 12 -26.03 1.77 19.65
N GLU A 13 -26.25 0.63 18.99
CA GLU A 13 -25.26 0.02 18.09
C GLU A 13 -24.97 0.86 16.85
N THR A 14 -25.97 1.53 16.29
CA THR A 14 -25.79 2.44 15.15
C THR A 14 -24.97 3.66 15.57
N HIS A 15 -25.28 4.26 16.73
CA HIS A 15 -24.53 5.40 17.26
C HIS A 15 -23.07 5.05 17.60
N ARG A 16 -22.82 3.87 18.20
CA ARG A 16 -21.45 3.39 18.46
C ARG A 16 -20.67 3.11 17.17
N ARG A 17 -21.31 2.55 16.14
CA ARG A 17 -20.69 2.31 14.83
C ARG A 17 -20.31 3.62 14.14
N ASP A 18 -21.15 4.63 14.21
CA ASP A 18 -20.89 5.95 13.63
C ASP A 18 -19.76 6.70 14.37
N SER A 19 -19.72 6.61 15.70
CA SER A 19 -18.64 7.17 16.53
C SER A 19 -17.29 6.50 16.24
N ALA A 20 -17.26 5.16 16.17
CA ALA A 20 -16.04 4.40 15.86
C ALA A 20 -15.54 4.65 14.42
N ALA A 21 -16.44 4.71 13.43
CA ALA A 21 -16.08 5.03 12.05
C ALA A 21 -15.50 6.45 11.92
N THR A 22 -16.04 7.41 12.69
CA THR A 22 -15.54 8.79 12.75
C THR A 22 -14.14 8.85 13.37
N ALA A 23 -13.92 8.15 14.47
CA ALA A 23 -12.60 8.05 15.10
C ALA A 23 -11.54 7.44 14.17
N ILE A 24 -11.90 6.39 13.41
CA ILE A 24 -11.03 5.77 12.41
C ILE A 24 -10.65 6.76 11.31
N ARG A 25 -11.62 7.51 10.76
CA ARG A 25 -11.37 8.51 9.71
C ARG A 25 -10.45 9.61 10.21
N GLU A 26 -10.66 10.10 11.43
CA GLU A 26 -9.82 11.13 12.04
C GLU A 26 -8.39 10.62 12.27
N ARG A 27 -8.24 9.39 12.76
CA ARG A 27 -6.91 8.78 12.92
C ARG A 27 -6.20 8.62 11.58
N LYS A 28 -6.88 8.15 10.53
CA LYS A 28 -6.35 8.09 9.15
C LYS A 28 -5.90 9.48 8.69
N ARG A 29 -6.67 10.54 8.96
CA ARG A 29 -6.33 11.93 8.61
C ARG A 29 -5.09 12.44 9.35
N GLN A 30 -4.97 12.17 10.66
CA GLN A 30 -3.80 12.55 11.46
C GLN A 30 -2.53 11.88 10.94
N ILE A 31 -2.60 10.56 10.66
CA ILE A 31 -1.46 9.82 10.11
C ILE A 31 -1.04 10.39 8.76
N ARG A 32 -2.00 10.66 7.85
CA ARG A 32 -1.69 11.28 6.55
C ARG A 32 -0.94 12.59 6.72
N ARG A 33 -1.44 13.48 7.58
CA ARG A 33 -0.80 14.78 7.84
C ARG A 33 0.64 14.61 8.34
N ALA A 34 0.85 13.73 9.33
CA ALA A 34 2.17 13.49 9.90
C ALA A 34 3.17 12.94 8.87
N MET A 35 2.78 11.92 8.11
CA MET A 35 3.66 11.28 7.13
C MET A 35 3.96 12.18 5.93
N LEU A 36 2.96 12.92 5.44
CA LEU A 36 3.16 13.90 4.37
C LEU A 36 4.09 15.03 4.82
N SER A 37 3.97 15.50 6.07
CA SER A 37 4.89 16.49 6.63
C SER A 37 6.34 15.98 6.64
N GLN A 38 6.56 14.74 7.12
CA GLN A 38 7.90 14.13 7.11
C GLN A 38 8.45 13.93 5.68
N ARG A 39 7.62 13.50 4.73
CA ARG A 39 8.01 13.42 3.31
C ARG A 39 8.41 14.77 2.76
N GLN A 40 7.64 15.83 3.04
CA GLN A 40 7.95 17.18 2.58
C GLN A 40 9.26 17.72 3.17
N ALA A 41 9.56 17.37 4.42
CA ALA A 41 10.81 17.73 5.08
C ALA A 41 12.03 16.95 4.56
N LEU A 42 11.85 15.85 3.82
CA LEU A 42 12.96 15.03 3.33
C LEU A 42 13.76 15.80 2.23
N PRO A 43 15.08 16.00 2.40
CA PRO A 43 15.92 16.60 1.37
C PRO A 43 15.98 15.74 0.11
N GLU A 44 16.05 16.35 -1.08
CA GLU A 44 16.06 15.60 -2.35
C GLU A 44 17.27 14.65 -2.48
N VAL A 45 18.44 15.03 -1.94
CA VAL A 45 19.63 14.18 -1.92
C VAL A 45 19.38 12.91 -1.09
N GLU A 46 18.77 13.05 0.09
CA GLU A 46 18.39 11.90 0.93
C GLU A 46 17.30 11.06 0.29
N ARG A 47 16.28 11.71 -0.29
CA ARG A 47 15.20 11.05 -1.02
C ARG A 47 15.75 10.16 -2.13
N LEU A 48 16.69 10.66 -2.93
CA LEU A 48 17.35 9.89 -3.98
C LEU A 48 18.20 8.75 -3.43
N ALA A 49 19.00 9.00 -2.39
CA ALA A 49 19.84 7.97 -1.78
C ALA A 49 19.00 6.82 -1.21
N ARG A 50 17.95 7.14 -0.44
CA ARG A 50 17.01 6.16 0.11
C ARG A 50 16.23 5.43 -0.99
N SER A 51 15.79 6.14 -2.03
CA SER A 51 15.12 5.52 -3.19
C SER A 51 16.02 4.47 -3.86
N ARG A 52 17.32 4.76 -4.06
CA ARG A 52 18.26 3.78 -4.62
C ARG A 52 18.43 2.54 -3.75
N CYS A 53 18.49 2.71 -2.42
CA CYS A 53 18.52 1.57 -1.48
C CYS A 53 17.26 0.69 -1.59
N ILE A 54 16.11 1.33 -1.81
CA ILE A 54 14.84 0.64 -2.03
C ILE A 54 14.85 -0.11 -3.37
N TRP A 55 15.34 0.51 -4.44
CA TRP A 55 15.43 -0.12 -5.77
C TRP A 55 16.30 -1.37 -5.74
N GLN A 56 17.47 -1.30 -5.11
CA GLN A 56 18.38 -2.43 -4.99
C GLN A 56 17.71 -3.62 -4.29
N ARG A 57 16.96 -3.36 -3.20
CA ARG A 57 16.21 -4.40 -2.48
C ARG A 57 15.08 -4.97 -3.34
N LEU A 58 14.31 -4.12 -4.01
CA LEU A 58 13.24 -4.56 -4.92
C LEU A 58 13.78 -5.47 -6.03
N ILE A 59 14.88 -5.08 -6.68
CA ILE A 59 15.49 -5.82 -7.79
C ILE A 59 16.01 -7.19 -7.34
N ALA A 60 16.43 -7.32 -6.08
CA ALA A 60 16.89 -8.57 -5.50
C ALA A 60 15.76 -9.55 -5.15
N LEU A 61 14.49 -9.13 -5.15
CA LEU A 61 13.36 -10.01 -4.84
C LEU A 61 13.12 -11.03 -5.96
N ARG A 62 12.85 -12.28 -5.59
CA ARG A 62 12.50 -13.34 -6.55
C ARG A 62 11.28 -12.99 -7.39
N CYS A 63 10.24 -12.41 -6.79
CA CYS A 63 9.05 -11.98 -7.52
C CYS A 63 9.36 -10.89 -8.55
N TYR A 64 10.26 -9.96 -8.24
CA TYR A 64 10.70 -8.94 -9.19
C TYR A 64 11.51 -9.55 -10.34
N GLN A 65 12.44 -10.46 -10.03
CA GLN A 65 13.25 -11.14 -11.03
C GLN A 65 12.37 -11.94 -12.01
N ALA A 66 11.39 -12.67 -11.49
CA ALA A 66 10.45 -13.48 -12.27
C ALA A 66 9.44 -12.66 -13.09
N ALA A 67 9.04 -11.47 -12.62
CA ALA A 67 8.04 -10.65 -13.29
C ALA A 67 8.50 -10.18 -14.69
N ARG A 68 7.66 -10.39 -15.71
CA ARG A 68 7.85 -9.86 -17.06
C ARG A 68 7.08 -8.56 -17.25
N VAL A 69 5.92 -8.42 -16.61
CA VAL A 69 5.06 -7.25 -16.64
C VAL A 69 4.92 -6.68 -15.24
N ILE A 70 5.37 -5.43 -15.04
CA ILE A 70 5.34 -4.76 -13.74
C ILE A 70 4.42 -3.55 -13.81
N LEU A 71 3.39 -3.53 -12.96
CA LEU A 71 2.66 -2.30 -12.66
C LEU A 71 3.53 -1.41 -11.78
N GLY A 72 3.93 -0.27 -12.32
CA GLY A 72 4.62 0.81 -11.62
C GLY A 72 3.70 1.99 -11.33
N TYR A 73 4.28 3.06 -10.78
CA TYR A 73 3.62 4.36 -10.64
C TYR A 73 4.65 5.47 -10.83
N MET A 74 4.21 6.66 -11.24
CA MET A 74 5.05 7.86 -11.28
C MET A 74 4.95 8.58 -9.94
N ALA A 75 6.10 8.80 -9.30
CA ALA A 75 6.19 9.38 -7.97
C ALA A 75 5.60 10.80 -7.91
N MET A 76 4.81 11.08 -6.87
CA MET A 76 4.21 12.38 -6.57
C MET A 76 4.66 12.89 -5.18
N ASP A 77 4.72 14.22 -4.99
CA ASP A 77 4.85 14.87 -3.67
C ASP A 77 5.98 14.34 -2.77
N LYS A 78 7.17 14.14 -3.33
CA LYS A 78 8.31 13.50 -2.62
C LYS A 78 8.08 12.04 -2.20
N GLU A 79 7.31 11.28 -2.98
CA GLU A 79 7.32 9.80 -2.92
C GLU A 79 8.73 9.27 -3.17
N VAL A 80 8.97 8.01 -2.77
CA VAL A 80 10.08 7.21 -3.28
C VAL A 80 10.13 7.38 -4.80
N LEU A 81 11.28 7.80 -5.32
CA LEU A 81 11.48 7.99 -6.75
C LEU A 81 11.33 6.63 -7.44
N THR A 82 10.64 6.58 -8.56
CA THR A 82 10.40 5.34 -9.31
C THR A 82 10.93 5.42 -10.74
N ASP A 83 11.17 6.62 -11.28
CA ASP A 83 11.62 6.84 -12.65
C ASP A 83 12.90 6.06 -12.99
N GLY A 84 13.91 6.10 -12.13
CA GLY A 84 15.16 5.36 -12.33
C GLY A 84 14.95 3.84 -12.31
N LEU A 85 14.14 3.33 -11.37
CA LEU A 85 13.79 1.91 -11.27
C LEU A 85 13.04 1.45 -12.54
N LEU A 86 12.06 2.21 -12.98
CA LEU A 86 11.24 1.86 -14.15
C LEU A 86 12.08 1.88 -15.43
N ARG A 87 13.00 2.85 -15.60
CA ARG A 87 13.96 2.87 -16.72
C ARG A 87 14.86 1.63 -16.71
N GLN A 88 15.37 1.24 -15.54
CA GLN A 88 16.18 0.03 -15.40
C GLN A 88 15.39 -1.24 -15.72
N ALA A 89 14.12 -1.32 -15.33
CA ALA A 89 13.25 -2.45 -15.66
C ALA A 89 13.00 -2.57 -17.18
N ILE A 90 12.73 -1.44 -17.85
CA ILE A 90 12.59 -1.39 -19.32
C ILE A 90 13.88 -1.84 -20.00
N ALA A 91 15.04 -1.33 -19.56
CA ALA A 91 16.35 -1.73 -20.10
C ALA A 91 16.65 -3.22 -19.87
N ALA A 92 16.11 -3.82 -18.79
CA ALA A 92 16.19 -5.25 -18.51
C ALA A 92 15.16 -6.09 -19.29
N GLY A 93 14.42 -5.51 -20.24
CA GLY A 93 13.46 -6.21 -21.09
C GLY A 93 12.10 -6.48 -20.43
N LYS A 94 11.80 -5.87 -19.28
CA LYS A 94 10.49 -5.97 -18.63
C LYS A 94 9.52 -4.96 -19.24
N LEU A 95 8.25 -5.33 -19.34
CA LEU A 95 7.19 -4.41 -19.73
C LEU A 95 6.73 -3.62 -18.50
N ILE A 96 6.89 -2.30 -18.55
CA ILE A 96 6.32 -1.43 -17.53
C ILE A 96 4.89 -1.05 -17.91
N VAL A 97 4.02 -1.12 -16.92
CA VAL A 97 2.62 -0.69 -17.02
C VAL A 97 2.42 0.45 -16.03
N LEU A 98 1.86 1.56 -16.48
CA LEU A 98 1.55 2.70 -15.63
C LEU A 98 0.03 2.98 -15.61
N PRO A 99 -0.51 3.41 -14.46
CA PRO A 99 -1.90 3.82 -14.36
C PRO A 99 -2.12 5.23 -14.90
N ALA A 100 -3.25 5.46 -15.56
CA ALA A 100 -3.79 6.76 -15.91
C ALA A 100 -5.16 6.95 -15.24
N VAL A 101 -5.41 8.11 -14.64
CA VAL A 101 -6.69 8.42 -14.01
C VAL A 101 -7.77 8.60 -15.06
N GLU A 102 -8.90 7.92 -14.85
CA GLU A 102 -10.14 8.18 -15.57
C GLU A 102 -11.12 8.88 -14.63
N VAL A 103 -11.10 10.22 -14.69
CA VAL A 103 -11.78 11.10 -13.72
C VAL A 103 -13.29 10.80 -13.65
N GLY A 104 -13.95 10.59 -14.79
CA GLY A 104 -15.38 10.31 -14.85
C GLY A 104 -15.80 9.03 -14.13
N GLU A 105 -14.93 8.03 -14.11
CA GLU A 105 -15.19 6.71 -13.53
C GLU A 105 -14.48 6.47 -12.20
N ARG A 106 -13.66 7.44 -11.75
CA ARG A 106 -12.77 7.32 -10.59
C ARG A 106 -11.96 6.01 -10.61
N ARG A 107 -11.54 5.55 -11.79
CA ARG A 107 -10.76 4.32 -11.97
C ARG A 107 -9.35 4.62 -12.50
N LEU A 108 -8.47 3.64 -12.38
CA LEU A 108 -7.16 3.64 -13.02
C LEU A 108 -7.21 2.69 -14.21
N ALA A 109 -6.94 3.21 -15.40
CA ALA A 109 -6.73 2.40 -16.60
C ALA A 109 -5.22 2.19 -16.79
N LEU A 110 -4.84 0.99 -17.24
CA LEU A 110 -3.44 0.57 -17.30
C LEU A 110 -2.94 0.62 -18.74
N TYR A 111 -1.74 1.16 -18.93
CA TYR A 111 -1.14 1.32 -20.25
C TYR A 111 0.33 0.88 -20.25
N ALA A 112 0.72 0.21 -21.34
CA ALA A 112 2.09 -0.23 -21.58
C ALA A 112 3.01 0.96 -21.88
N ILE A 113 4.17 0.99 -21.23
CA ILE A 113 5.22 1.99 -21.39
C ILE A 113 6.46 1.33 -21.94
N ARG A 114 6.94 1.82 -23.09
CA ARG A 114 8.18 1.37 -23.72
C ARG A 114 9.29 2.41 -23.57
N ASP A 115 8.91 3.69 -23.49
CA ASP A 115 9.82 4.81 -23.36
C ASP A 115 9.24 5.83 -22.38
N LEU A 116 9.82 5.93 -21.18
CA LEU A 116 9.38 6.85 -20.13
C LEU A 116 9.55 8.32 -20.47
N GLU A 117 10.29 8.70 -21.51
CA GLU A 117 10.40 10.10 -21.93
C GLU A 117 9.32 10.48 -22.93
N ARG A 118 8.89 9.52 -23.75
CA ARG A 118 7.96 9.78 -24.87
C ARG A 118 6.54 9.32 -24.59
N ASP A 119 6.36 8.32 -23.76
CA ASP A 119 5.07 7.66 -23.56
C ASP A 119 4.28 8.25 -22.39
N VAL A 120 4.84 9.20 -21.64
CA VAL A 120 4.15 9.88 -20.52
C VAL A 120 4.09 11.39 -20.72
N ALA A 121 3.08 12.03 -20.14
CA ALA A 121 2.92 13.49 -20.11
C ALA A 121 2.23 13.92 -18.82
N PRO A 122 2.35 15.20 -18.40
CA PRO A 122 1.58 15.70 -17.26
C PRO A 122 0.07 15.46 -17.45
N GLY A 123 -0.54 14.78 -16.50
CA GLY A 123 -1.95 14.41 -16.48
C GLY A 123 -2.63 14.87 -15.19
N PHE A 124 -3.43 13.99 -14.57
CA PHE A 124 -4.16 14.31 -13.36
C PHE A 124 -3.23 14.81 -12.23
N ARG A 125 -3.54 15.99 -11.67
CA ARG A 125 -2.74 16.66 -10.62
C ARG A 125 -1.25 16.82 -10.99
N HIS A 126 -0.95 17.03 -12.26
CA HIS A 126 0.41 17.21 -12.79
C HIS A 126 1.34 15.99 -12.61
N ILE A 127 0.80 14.83 -12.24
CA ILE A 127 1.55 13.56 -12.27
C ILE A 127 1.76 13.17 -13.73
N LEU A 128 2.92 12.63 -14.07
CA LEU A 128 3.14 12.04 -15.37
C LEU A 128 2.26 10.79 -15.54
N GLU A 129 1.41 10.80 -16.56
CA GLU A 129 0.50 9.70 -16.92
C GLU A 129 0.78 9.22 -18.35
N PRO A 130 0.46 7.95 -18.68
CA PRO A 130 0.53 7.43 -20.04
C PRO A 130 -0.20 8.30 -21.07
N GLN A 131 0.47 8.59 -22.17
CA GLN A 131 -0.14 9.21 -23.35
C GLN A 131 -0.95 8.16 -24.11
N ARG A 132 -2.28 8.19 -23.96
CA ARG A 132 -3.20 7.18 -24.51
C ARG A 132 -3.06 6.94 -26.02
N HIS A 133 -2.73 7.98 -26.79
CA HIS A 133 -2.56 7.88 -28.24
C HIS A 133 -1.23 7.22 -28.67
N ARG A 134 -0.28 7.02 -27.73
CA ARG A 134 1.02 6.37 -27.96
C ARG A 134 1.15 5.01 -27.30
N THR A 135 0.26 4.72 -26.35
CA THR A 135 0.38 3.57 -25.45
C THR A 135 -0.78 2.61 -25.64
N ARG A 136 -0.48 1.31 -25.57
CA ARG A 136 -1.51 0.26 -25.67
C ARG A 136 -2.15 0.05 -24.29
N PRO A 137 -3.48 -0.08 -24.18
CA PRO A 137 -4.11 -0.52 -22.93
C PRO A 137 -3.67 -1.94 -22.58
N VAL A 138 -3.53 -2.21 -21.28
CA VAL A 138 -3.08 -3.49 -20.73
C VAL A 138 -4.13 -3.98 -19.72
N GLY A 139 -4.46 -5.26 -19.81
CA GLY A 139 -5.35 -5.92 -18.85
C GLY A 139 -4.69 -6.06 -17.48
N ILE A 140 -5.48 -6.07 -16.41
CA ILE A 140 -4.95 -6.27 -15.05
C ILE A 140 -4.41 -7.70 -14.87
N GLU A 141 -4.95 -8.63 -15.63
CA GLU A 141 -4.56 -10.03 -15.75
C GLU A 141 -3.20 -10.24 -16.43
N GLU A 142 -2.68 -9.24 -17.15
CA GLU A 142 -1.34 -9.30 -17.75
C GLU A 142 -0.24 -8.94 -16.73
N VAL A 143 -0.57 -8.42 -15.54
CA VAL A 143 0.41 -7.93 -14.56
C VAL A 143 0.94 -9.06 -13.68
N ASP A 144 2.27 -9.24 -13.65
CA ASP A 144 2.95 -10.25 -12.83
C ASP A 144 3.35 -9.73 -11.44
N LEU A 145 3.49 -8.40 -11.29
CA LEU A 145 3.92 -7.75 -10.04
C LEU A 145 3.37 -6.32 -9.98
N ALA A 146 2.79 -5.94 -8.84
CA ALA A 146 2.30 -4.58 -8.59
C ALA A 146 3.15 -3.84 -7.56
N LEU A 147 3.72 -2.71 -7.97
CA LEU A 147 4.34 -1.73 -7.07
C LEU A 147 3.27 -0.73 -6.62
N VAL A 148 3.03 -0.66 -5.31
CA VAL A 148 1.87 0.04 -4.75
C VAL A 148 2.33 1.26 -3.93
N PRO A 149 1.94 2.49 -4.29
CA PRO A 149 2.24 3.69 -3.52
C PRO A 149 1.33 3.82 -2.28
N GLY A 150 1.81 4.60 -1.31
CA GLY A 150 1.08 4.86 -0.07
C GLY A 150 1.67 6.02 0.73
N VAL A 151 0.84 6.57 1.60
CA VAL A 151 1.22 7.60 2.57
C VAL A 151 1.80 6.96 3.83
N ALA A 152 1.23 5.84 4.27
CA ALA A 152 1.73 5.05 5.38
C ALA A 152 1.47 3.56 5.13
N PHE A 153 2.24 2.72 5.81
CA PHE A 153 2.15 1.26 5.75
C PHE A 153 2.30 0.66 7.16
N ASP A 154 1.97 -0.61 7.34
CA ASP A 154 2.30 -1.37 8.55
C ASP A 154 2.78 -2.79 8.21
N ALA A 155 3.39 -3.47 9.19
CA ALA A 155 3.96 -4.80 8.99
C ALA A 155 2.92 -5.92 8.71
N GLN A 156 1.61 -5.63 8.81
CA GLN A 156 0.52 -6.56 8.49
C GLN A 156 0.00 -6.38 7.06
N GLY A 157 0.76 -5.68 6.21
CA GLY A 157 0.37 -5.35 4.84
C GLY A 157 -0.69 -4.25 4.76
N GLY A 158 -0.97 -3.55 5.86
CA GLY A 158 -1.86 -2.40 5.86
C GLY A 158 -1.27 -1.27 5.04
N ARG A 159 -2.13 -0.57 4.30
CA ARG A 159 -1.76 0.57 3.45
C ARG A 159 -2.74 1.71 3.65
N LEU A 160 -2.20 2.91 3.86
CA LEU A 160 -2.97 4.14 3.88
C LEU A 160 -2.65 4.97 2.64
N GLY A 161 -3.59 5.04 1.70
CA GLY A 161 -3.49 5.93 0.53
C GLY A 161 -3.93 7.37 0.82
N PHE A 162 -3.91 8.20 -0.23
CA PHE A 162 -4.31 9.62 -0.19
C PHE A 162 -5.82 9.87 0.05
N GLY A 163 -6.65 8.81 0.05
CA GLY A 163 -8.08 8.90 0.41
C GLY A 163 -9.05 8.90 -0.77
N ALA A 164 -8.58 8.94 -2.02
CA ALA A 164 -9.44 8.88 -3.21
C ALA A 164 -9.86 7.44 -3.60
N GLY A 165 -9.26 6.42 -2.99
CA GLY A 165 -9.60 5.01 -3.21
C GLY A 165 -9.24 4.42 -4.58
N PHE A 166 -8.45 5.12 -5.40
CA PHE A 166 -8.06 4.65 -6.74
C PHE A 166 -7.35 3.29 -6.69
N TYR A 167 -6.33 3.18 -5.84
CA TYR A 167 -5.60 1.92 -5.69
C TYR A 167 -6.42 0.84 -4.99
N ASP A 168 -7.31 1.18 -4.06
CA ASP A 168 -8.15 0.16 -3.41
C ASP A 168 -9.09 -0.49 -4.43
N ARG A 169 -9.69 0.30 -5.33
CA ARG A 169 -10.50 -0.19 -6.46
C ARG A 169 -9.70 -0.95 -7.52
N LEU A 170 -8.45 -0.57 -7.74
CA LEU A 170 -7.57 -1.27 -8.68
C LEU A 170 -7.16 -2.63 -8.09
N LEU A 171 -6.68 -2.65 -6.86
CA LEU A 171 -6.19 -3.84 -6.16
C LEU A 171 -7.29 -4.86 -5.90
N SER A 172 -8.54 -4.44 -5.67
CA SER A 172 -9.68 -5.35 -5.50
C SER A 172 -10.01 -6.17 -6.75
N ARG A 173 -9.46 -5.80 -7.92
CA ARG A 173 -9.65 -6.47 -9.20
C ARG A 173 -8.45 -7.32 -9.61
N PHE A 174 -7.35 -7.27 -8.87
CA PHE A 174 -6.16 -8.04 -9.18
C PHE A 174 -6.44 -9.54 -8.99
N PRO A 175 -5.95 -10.40 -9.91
CA PRO A 175 -6.00 -11.84 -9.68
C PRO A 175 -5.29 -12.23 -8.38
N GLU A 176 -5.74 -13.34 -7.79
CA GLU A 176 -5.04 -13.93 -6.66
C GLU A 176 -3.61 -14.36 -7.05
N GLY A 177 -2.70 -14.36 -6.09
CA GLY A 177 -1.31 -14.77 -6.31
C GLY A 177 -0.39 -13.73 -6.95
N ILE A 178 -0.91 -12.64 -7.52
CA ILE A 178 -0.07 -11.55 -8.04
C ILE A 178 0.54 -10.75 -6.88
N PRO A 179 1.87 -10.71 -6.70
CA PRO A 179 2.47 -10.00 -5.57
C PRO A 179 2.21 -8.49 -5.63
N LYS A 180 1.78 -7.92 -4.50
CA LYS A 180 1.49 -6.50 -4.27
C LYS A 180 2.51 -5.98 -3.27
N ILE A 181 3.46 -5.18 -3.75
CA ILE A 181 4.60 -4.71 -2.97
C ILE A 181 4.47 -3.22 -2.69
N GLY A 182 4.37 -2.87 -1.41
CA GLY A 182 4.44 -1.49 -0.96
C GLY A 182 5.87 -0.96 -1.03
N ILE A 183 6.04 0.26 -1.53
CA ILE A 183 7.33 0.94 -1.52
C ILE A 183 7.23 2.16 -0.62
N ALA A 184 8.12 2.27 0.36
CA ALA A 184 8.01 3.26 1.43
C ALA A 184 9.37 3.69 1.96
N PHE A 185 9.46 4.90 2.50
CA PHE A 185 10.54 5.21 3.45
C PHE A 185 10.26 4.57 4.81
N ASP A 186 11.30 4.30 5.60
CA ASP A 186 11.18 3.67 6.92
C ASP A 186 10.21 4.39 7.84
N PHE A 187 10.22 5.72 7.85
CA PHE A 187 9.34 6.51 8.69
C PHE A 187 7.85 6.39 8.31
N GLN A 188 7.54 5.90 7.10
CA GLN A 188 6.17 5.64 6.67
C GLN A 188 5.63 4.30 7.17
N VAL A 189 6.47 3.44 7.74
CA VAL A 189 6.07 2.14 8.31
C VAL A 189 5.75 2.31 9.79
N LEU A 190 4.47 2.22 10.13
CA LEU A 190 3.96 2.35 11.49
C LEU A 190 3.70 0.98 12.13
N PRO A 191 3.64 0.89 13.46
CA PRO A 191 3.32 -0.37 14.14
C PRO A 191 1.97 -0.96 13.72
N ARG A 192 0.96 -0.11 13.53
CA ARG A 192 -0.39 -0.52 13.12
C ARG A 192 -1.15 0.64 12.50
N LEU A 193 -1.78 0.41 11.34
CA LEU A 193 -2.73 1.34 10.77
C LEU A 193 -4.16 1.00 11.19
N PRO A 194 -5.05 2.02 11.30
CA PRO A 194 -6.47 1.77 11.41
C PRO A 194 -6.97 1.16 10.09
N ARG A 195 -7.42 -0.10 10.12
CA ARG A 195 -7.91 -0.83 8.94
C ARG A 195 -9.44 -0.81 8.86
N GLN A 196 -9.95 -0.91 7.65
CA GLN A 196 -11.34 -1.18 7.35
C GLN A 196 -11.45 -2.50 6.58
N SER A 197 -12.62 -3.13 6.58
CA SER A 197 -12.84 -4.45 5.98
C SER A 197 -12.56 -4.53 4.47
N HIS A 198 -12.54 -3.38 3.78
CA HIS A 198 -12.24 -3.30 2.35
C HIS A 198 -10.78 -2.94 2.04
N ASP A 199 -9.92 -2.76 3.05
CA ASP A 199 -8.51 -2.43 2.84
C ASP A 199 -7.75 -3.69 2.38
N ILE A 200 -7.32 -3.72 1.11
CA ILE A 200 -6.56 -4.83 0.53
C ILE A 200 -5.16 -4.88 1.15
N ALA A 201 -4.78 -6.06 1.66
CA ALA A 201 -3.44 -6.30 2.23
C ALA A 201 -2.39 -6.40 1.12
N LEU A 202 -1.21 -5.86 1.40
CA LEU A 202 0.00 -6.05 0.59
C LEU A 202 0.72 -7.33 1.03
N ASP A 203 1.51 -7.90 0.13
CA ASP A 203 2.27 -9.14 0.37
C ASP A 203 3.64 -8.86 0.96
N ALA A 204 4.22 -7.69 0.67
CA ALA A 204 5.41 -7.18 1.34
C ALA A 204 5.53 -5.65 1.24
N ILE A 205 6.38 -5.09 2.08
CA ILE A 205 6.78 -3.68 2.04
C ILE A 205 8.30 -3.60 1.95
N VAL A 206 8.82 -2.78 1.04
CA VAL A 206 10.25 -2.54 0.89
C VAL A 206 10.58 -1.10 1.28
N THR A 207 11.55 -0.97 2.18
CA THR A 207 12.11 0.30 2.65
C THR A 207 13.59 0.41 2.37
N GLU A 208 14.18 1.56 2.66
CA GLU A 208 15.62 1.79 2.49
C GLU A 208 16.47 0.91 3.40
N SER A 209 15.92 0.40 4.51
CA SER A 209 16.63 -0.47 5.45
C SER A 209 16.28 -1.95 5.29
N ARG A 210 15.05 -2.32 4.94
CA ARG A 210 14.57 -3.71 5.03
C ARG A 210 13.46 -4.09 4.06
N VAL A 211 13.20 -5.39 3.98
CA VAL A 211 12.04 -6.00 3.32
C VAL A 211 11.18 -6.61 4.42
N ILE A 212 9.90 -6.27 4.46
CA ILE A 212 8.91 -6.77 5.44
C ILE A 212 7.95 -7.69 4.70
N SER A 213 8.01 -8.99 4.96
CA SER A 213 7.00 -9.92 4.44
C SER A 213 5.72 -9.78 5.25
N CYS A 214 4.61 -9.55 4.56
CA CYS A 214 3.30 -9.34 5.16
C CYS A 214 2.53 -10.64 5.01
N ILE A 215 2.77 -11.59 5.93
CA ILE A 215 1.98 -12.82 5.98
C ILE A 215 0.66 -12.44 6.67
N PRO A 216 -0.51 -12.75 6.08
CA PRO A 216 -1.77 -12.64 6.81
C PRO A 216 -1.65 -13.50 8.07
N LEU A 217 -1.91 -12.93 9.26
CA LEU A 217 -2.13 -13.76 10.44
C LEU A 217 -3.21 -14.76 10.05
N SER A 218 -2.85 -16.05 10.01
CA SER A 218 -3.86 -17.09 9.90
C SER A 218 -4.78 -16.93 11.10
N ALA A 219 -6.08 -17.21 10.94
CA ALA A 219 -7.09 -17.06 11.99
C ALA A 219 -6.81 -17.89 13.27
N HIS A 220 -5.70 -18.64 13.33
CA HIS A 220 -5.27 -19.44 14.47
C HIS A 220 -4.36 -18.67 15.46
N ASP A 221 -3.77 -17.53 15.08
CA ASP A 221 -2.78 -16.84 15.95
C ASP A 221 -3.38 -15.81 16.92
N GLU A 222 -4.68 -15.47 16.79
CA GLU A 222 -5.34 -14.57 17.77
C GLU A 222 -5.48 -15.20 19.15
N ALA A 223 -5.50 -16.54 19.25
CA ALA A 223 -5.64 -17.24 20.53
C ALA A 223 -4.33 -17.25 21.37
N ALA A 224 -3.16 -17.13 20.74
CA ALA A 224 -1.88 -17.24 21.43
C ALA A 224 -1.46 -15.95 22.17
N THR A 225 -2.02 -14.79 21.81
CA THR A 225 -1.64 -13.50 22.43
C THR A 225 -2.42 -13.20 23.72
N VAL A 226 -3.51 -13.92 24.00
CA VAL A 226 -4.36 -13.66 25.19
C VAL A 226 -4.03 -14.59 26.38
N ALA A 227 -3.28 -15.69 26.18
CA ALA A 227 -3.02 -16.68 27.22
C ALA A 227 -1.73 -16.48 28.05
N GLY A 228 -0.99 -15.39 27.84
CA GLY A 228 0.30 -15.13 28.48
C GLY A 228 0.23 -14.28 29.75
N THR A 229 -0.75 -14.47 30.64
CA THR A 229 -0.74 -13.79 31.95
C THR A 229 -1.42 -14.61 33.05
N THR A 230 -0.93 -15.81 33.32
CA THR A 230 -1.07 -16.44 34.65
C THR A 230 -0.09 -17.60 34.76
N SER A 231 1.00 -17.41 35.51
CA SER A 231 1.60 -18.50 36.27
C SER A 231 2.29 -17.93 37.50
N THR A 232 1.62 -18.19 38.62
CA THR A 232 1.97 -17.98 40.01
C THR A 232 3.34 -18.58 40.35
N HIS A 233 4.17 -17.80 41.06
CA HIS A 233 5.37 -18.29 41.74
C HIS A 233 4.98 -19.35 42.78
N ARG A 234 5.47 -20.58 42.63
CA ARG A 234 5.71 -21.51 43.76
C ARG A 234 7.21 -21.56 43.97
N GLY A 235 7.68 -21.13 45.13
CA GLY A 235 9.02 -21.39 45.64
C GLY A 235 8.98 -22.61 46.55
N GLU A 236 9.88 -23.54 46.30
CA GLU A 236 10.24 -24.77 47.02
C GLU A 236 10.76 -24.40 48.45
N GLY A 237 10.50 -25.14 49.54
CA GLY A 237 10.96 -26.50 49.88
C GLY A 237 12.15 -26.38 50.85
N GLU A 238 11.94 -26.30 52.17
CA GLU A 238 12.04 -27.37 53.19
C GLU A 238 13.34 -28.20 53.24
N VAL A 239 13.99 -28.09 54.42
CA VAL A 239 14.93 -28.98 55.16
C VAL A 239 16.31 -29.30 54.57
#